data_AF-A0A8C5KC60-F1
#
_entry.id   AF-A0A8C5KC60-F1
#
_cell.length_a   1.000
_cell.length_b   1.000
_cell.length_c   1.000
_cell.angle_alpha   90.00
_cell.angle_beta   90.00
_cell.angle_gamma   90.00
#
_symmetry.space_group_name_H-M   'P 1'
#
loop_
_entity.id
_entity.type
_entity.pdbx_description
1 polymer ?
#
loop_
_entity_poly.entity_id
_entity_poly.type
_entity_poly.pdbx_seq_one_letter_code
_entity_poly.pdbx_strand_id
1 'polypeptide(L)'
;MEHIRTTKVEQVKLLDRFSTSNKSLAGTLYLTATHLLFIDSHQKETWILHHHIASVEKLALTTSGCPLVIQCKNFRIVHFIVPRERDCHDIYNSLLQLSKQAKYEDLYAFSYNPKRNDAERLQGWQLFDLGEEYKRMGVPNSNWQLSDANREYKICETYPRELYVPRIASKPIIVGSSKFRSKGRFPVLSYYHQEKEAAICRCSQPLSGFSARCLEDEHLLQAISKANPANRYMYVVDTRPKLNAMANRAAGKGYENEDNYSNIRFQFVGIENIHVMRSSLQKLLEVNGTKGLSVNDFYSGLESSGWLRHIKAVLDAAIFLAKAIVVENASVLVHCSDGWDRTSQVCSLGSLLLDSYYRTIKGFMVLIEKDWISFGHKFSERCGHLDGDPKEVSPVFTQFLECVWHLTEQFPQAFEFNEAFLLQIHEHIHSCQFGNFIGNCQKEREELKLKEKTYSLWPFLLDDKKKFLNPVYSSKSQRFTVLEPNTVSFNFKFWRNMYHQFDRTLHPRQSISNMIMNMNEQNKQLEEDIKDLESKIKQRKNKQTDDILTKELLHTVRPESPTLKPSLCLKEQTLLPVSEALRTVEGSNPADNRYSDYAEEFSKSEPAVVSLDYGVARMTC
;
A
#
# COMPACT_ATOMS: atom_id res chain seq x y z
N MET A 1 -7.20 -23.61 20.94
CA MET A 1 -8.66 -23.77 21.19
C MET A 1 -9.08 -23.38 22.60
N GLU A 2 -8.17 -23.25 23.57
CA GLU A 2 -8.50 -22.91 24.98
C GLU A 2 -9.27 -21.59 25.18
N HIS A 3 -9.18 -20.65 24.23
CA HIS A 3 -9.79 -19.32 24.32
C HIS A 3 -11.16 -19.20 23.63
N ILE A 4 -11.65 -20.24 22.95
CA ILE A 4 -12.92 -20.20 22.20
C ILE A 4 -14.01 -20.87 23.01
N ARG A 5 -15.00 -20.10 23.45
CA ARG A 5 -16.15 -20.61 24.21
C ARG A 5 -17.35 -20.94 23.34
N THR A 6 -17.50 -20.22 22.21
CA THR A 6 -18.58 -20.41 21.25
C THR A 6 -17.99 -20.43 19.85
N THR A 7 -18.08 -21.59 19.18
CA THR A 7 -17.48 -21.82 17.86
C THR A 7 -18.40 -21.46 16.70
N LYS A 8 -19.72 -21.48 16.94
CA LYS A 8 -20.76 -21.24 15.92
C LYS A 8 -21.95 -20.53 16.54
N VAL A 9 -22.43 -19.47 15.89
CA VAL A 9 -23.68 -18.80 16.22
C VAL A 9 -24.51 -18.60 14.96
N GLU A 10 -25.71 -19.13 14.95
CA GLU A 10 -26.66 -18.99 13.84
C GLU A 10 -27.51 -17.73 13.99
N GLN A 11 -28.15 -17.31 12.90
CA GLN A 11 -29.04 -16.14 12.85
C GLN A 11 -28.36 -14.82 13.26
N VAL A 12 -27.03 -14.73 13.17
CA VAL A 12 -26.30 -13.48 13.34
C VAL A 12 -26.63 -12.56 12.17
N LYS A 13 -26.93 -11.30 12.45
CA LYS A 13 -27.22 -10.31 11.42
C LYS A 13 -25.99 -9.46 11.15
N LEU A 14 -25.54 -9.41 9.91
CA LEU A 14 -24.56 -8.44 9.44
C LEU A 14 -25.30 -7.17 8.99
N LEU A 15 -25.00 -6.05 9.62
CA LEU A 15 -25.59 -4.76 9.29
C LEU A 15 -24.75 -4.02 8.25
N ASP A 16 -25.41 -3.60 7.17
CA ASP A 16 -24.86 -2.62 6.25
C ASP A 16 -24.89 -1.22 6.90
N ARG A 17 -23.78 -0.48 6.79
CA ARG A 17 -23.65 0.83 7.41
C ARG A 17 -24.53 1.89 6.73
N PHE A 18 -24.64 1.85 5.41
CA PHE A 18 -25.27 2.91 4.60
C PHE A 18 -26.60 2.48 3.96
N SER A 19 -27.03 1.24 4.15
CA SER A 19 -28.37 0.84 3.71
C SER A 19 -29.45 1.55 4.54
N THR A 20 -30.25 2.39 3.85
CA THR A 20 -31.45 3.04 4.40
C THR A 20 -32.61 2.06 4.59
N SER A 21 -32.60 0.95 3.88
CA SER A 21 -33.46 -0.19 4.17
C SER A 21 -32.84 -1.00 5.30
N ASN A 22 -33.59 -1.38 6.33
CA ASN A 22 -33.14 -2.31 7.38
C ASN A 22 -32.85 -3.74 6.86
N LYS A 23 -32.37 -3.89 5.62
CA LYS A 23 -31.89 -5.13 5.03
C LYS A 23 -30.62 -5.55 5.74
N SER A 24 -30.82 -6.26 6.83
CA SER A 24 -29.77 -7.02 7.51
C SER A 24 -29.69 -8.40 6.88
N LEU A 25 -28.46 -8.83 6.53
CA LEU A 25 -28.23 -10.18 6.04
C LEU A 25 -28.07 -11.10 7.24
N ALA A 26 -28.99 -12.05 7.40
CA ALA A 26 -28.86 -13.09 8.42
C ALA A 26 -27.92 -14.19 7.91
N GLY A 27 -27.13 -14.74 8.81
CA GLY A 27 -26.15 -15.77 8.48
C GLY A 27 -25.64 -16.49 9.71
N THR A 28 -24.61 -17.30 9.50
CA THR A 28 -23.92 -18.03 10.57
C THR A 28 -22.53 -17.43 10.78
N LEU A 29 -22.20 -17.16 12.03
CA LEU A 29 -20.89 -16.69 12.45
C LEU A 29 -20.10 -17.85 13.06
N TYR A 30 -18.95 -18.15 12.48
CA TYR A 30 -17.99 -19.14 12.93
C TYR A 30 -16.78 -18.44 13.53
N LEU A 31 -16.31 -18.95 14.67
CA LEU A 31 -15.13 -18.47 15.35
C LEU A 31 -14.10 -19.60 15.43
N THR A 32 -12.94 -19.39 14.80
CA THR A 32 -11.82 -20.33 14.84
C THR A 32 -10.64 -19.72 15.61
N ALA A 33 -9.52 -20.46 15.71
CA ALA A 33 -8.31 -19.96 16.35
C ALA A 33 -7.61 -18.86 15.54
N THR A 34 -7.86 -18.75 14.23
CA THR A 34 -7.13 -17.84 13.34
C THR A 34 -8.01 -16.74 12.75
N HIS A 35 -9.31 -16.99 12.60
CA HIS A 35 -10.23 -16.06 11.94
C HIS A 35 -11.66 -16.16 12.47
N LEU A 36 -12.40 -15.11 12.21
CA LEU A 36 -13.86 -15.04 12.25
C LEU A 36 -14.39 -15.18 10.81
N LEU A 37 -15.37 -16.06 10.62
CA LEU A 37 -16.01 -16.31 9.34
C LEU A 37 -17.52 -16.09 9.47
N PHE A 38 -18.07 -15.19 8.69
CA PHE A 38 -19.51 -15.03 8.54
C PHE A 38 -19.97 -15.54 7.18
N ILE A 39 -20.95 -16.44 7.16
CA ILE A 39 -21.58 -16.94 5.93
C ILE A 39 -23.03 -16.47 5.91
N ASP A 40 -23.39 -15.66 4.92
CA ASP A 40 -24.76 -15.15 4.80
C ASP A 40 -25.73 -16.18 4.21
N SER A 41 -27.03 -15.84 4.20
CA SER A 41 -28.09 -16.68 3.61
C SER A 41 -27.92 -16.98 2.12
N HIS A 42 -27.08 -16.22 1.42
CA HIS A 42 -26.75 -16.42 0.00
C HIS A 42 -25.42 -17.16 -0.19
N GLN A 43 -24.88 -17.80 0.85
CA GLN A 43 -23.60 -18.51 0.84
C GLN A 43 -22.39 -17.62 0.54
N LYS A 44 -22.52 -16.31 0.76
CA LYS A 44 -21.39 -15.40 0.62
C LYS A 44 -20.62 -15.33 1.93
N GLU A 45 -19.32 -15.53 1.81
CA GLU A 45 -18.41 -15.56 2.94
C GLU A 45 -17.79 -14.19 3.23
N THR A 46 -17.61 -13.91 4.52
CA THR A 46 -16.91 -12.73 5.04
C THR A 46 -15.91 -13.20 6.08
N TRP A 47 -14.64 -13.09 5.73
CA TRP A 47 -13.51 -13.47 6.57
C TRP A 47 -12.93 -12.25 7.27
N ILE A 48 -12.57 -12.40 8.55
CA ILE A 48 -11.79 -11.43 9.33
C ILE A 48 -10.74 -12.22 10.10
N LEU A 49 -9.47 -12.05 9.75
CA LEU A 49 -8.38 -12.66 10.50
C LEU A 49 -8.23 -11.95 11.85
N HIS A 50 -7.95 -12.68 12.93
CA HIS A 50 -7.92 -12.09 14.27
C HIS A 50 -6.86 -11.00 14.42
N HIS A 51 -5.71 -11.15 13.78
CA HIS A 51 -4.63 -10.16 13.79
C HIS A 51 -4.95 -8.89 12.98
N HIS A 52 -6.01 -8.89 12.14
CA HIS A 52 -6.53 -7.66 11.51
C HIS A 52 -7.36 -6.84 12.47
N ILE A 53 -7.89 -7.42 13.54
CA ILE A 53 -8.78 -6.73 14.46
C ILE A 53 -7.95 -5.69 15.23
N ALA A 54 -8.36 -4.43 15.11
CA ALA A 54 -7.81 -3.30 15.86
C ALA A 54 -8.56 -3.10 17.18
N SER A 55 -9.88 -3.18 17.14
CA SER A 55 -10.74 -3.10 18.32
C SER A 55 -12.00 -3.94 18.15
N VAL A 56 -12.56 -4.34 19.28
CA VAL A 56 -13.86 -5.00 19.37
C VAL A 56 -14.66 -4.31 20.47
N GLU A 57 -15.90 -3.94 20.18
CA GLU A 57 -16.80 -3.24 21.09
C GLU A 57 -18.13 -4.01 21.19
N LYS A 58 -18.55 -4.31 22.42
CA LYS A 58 -19.86 -4.89 22.72
C LYS A 58 -20.79 -3.78 23.22
N LEU A 59 -21.83 -3.46 22.45
CA LEU A 59 -22.79 -2.41 22.82
C LEU A 59 -23.93 -2.95 23.68
N ALA A 60 -24.74 -2.05 24.22
CA ALA A 60 -25.91 -2.39 25.04
C ALA A 60 -26.89 -3.30 24.28
N LEU A 61 -27.51 -4.24 25.00
CA LEU A 61 -28.51 -5.14 24.45
C LEU A 61 -29.70 -4.35 23.88
N THR A 62 -30.12 -4.70 22.67
CA THR A 62 -31.29 -4.11 22.01
C THR A 62 -32.40 -5.14 21.88
N THR A 63 -33.60 -4.69 21.48
CA THR A 63 -34.73 -5.58 21.15
C THR A 63 -34.43 -6.54 19.99
N SER A 64 -33.43 -6.23 19.16
CA SER A 64 -33.03 -7.05 18.00
C SER A 64 -31.86 -8.00 18.28
N GLY A 65 -31.27 -7.96 19.48
CA GLY A 65 -30.08 -8.71 19.87
C GLY A 65 -28.96 -7.82 20.42
N CYS A 66 -27.79 -8.41 20.66
CA CYS A 66 -26.61 -7.75 21.22
C CYS A 66 -25.68 -7.28 20.09
N PRO A 67 -25.44 -5.95 19.93
CA PRO A 67 -24.55 -5.46 18.89
C PRO A 67 -23.06 -5.67 19.24
N LEU A 68 -22.31 -6.17 18.27
CA LEU A 68 -20.86 -6.37 18.32
C LEU A 68 -20.23 -5.63 17.14
N VAL A 69 -19.36 -4.67 17.43
CA VAL A 69 -18.66 -3.86 16.42
C VAL A 69 -17.20 -4.27 16.40
N ILE A 70 -16.70 -4.65 15.22
CA ILE A 70 -15.30 -5.02 15.01
C ILE A 70 -14.69 -3.99 14.07
N GLN A 71 -13.65 -3.30 14.52
CA GLN A 71 -12.86 -2.41 13.68
C GLN A 71 -11.54 -3.10 13.35
N CYS A 72 -11.18 -3.11 12.08
CA CYS A 72 -9.95 -3.71 11.58
C CYS A 72 -8.89 -2.64 11.29
N LYS A 73 -7.63 -3.04 11.32
CA LYS A 73 -6.46 -2.18 11.07
C LYS A 73 -6.44 -1.60 9.64
N ASN A 74 -7.08 -2.28 8.69
CA ASN A 74 -7.29 -1.81 7.31
C ASN A 74 -8.54 -0.93 7.14
N PHE A 75 -9.09 -0.36 8.22
CA PHE A 75 -10.27 0.52 8.24
C PHE A 75 -11.62 -0.17 7.95
N ARG A 76 -11.64 -1.49 7.76
CA ARG A 76 -12.88 -2.24 7.70
C ARG A 76 -13.59 -2.19 9.04
N ILE A 77 -14.87 -1.84 9.04
CA ILE A 77 -15.70 -1.90 10.24
C ILE A 77 -16.89 -2.81 9.97
N VAL A 78 -17.09 -3.78 10.84
CA VAL A 78 -18.12 -4.81 10.72
C VAL A 78 -19.05 -4.72 11.91
N HIS A 79 -20.36 -4.64 11.63
CA HIS A 79 -21.41 -4.52 12.63
C HIS A 79 -22.24 -5.80 12.63
N PHE A 80 -22.08 -6.62 13.67
CA PHE A 80 -22.91 -7.80 13.89
C PHE A 80 -23.98 -7.52 14.94
N ILE A 81 -25.15 -8.10 14.77
CA ILE A 81 -26.14 -8.28 15.84
C ILE A 81 -26.21 -9.77 16.15
N VAL A 82 -25.72 -10.14 17.33
CA VAL A 82 -25.74 -11.52 17.83
C VAL A 82 -27.04 -11.74 18.61
N PRO A 83 -27.85 -12.78 18.32
CA PRO A 83 -29.18 -12.91 18.91
C PRO A 83 -29.19 -12.98 20.44
N ARG A 84 -28.29 -13.77 21.04
CA ARG A 84 -28.20 -13.98 22.49
C ARG A 84 -27.03 -13.19 23.07
N GLU A 85 -27.28 -12.49 24.17
CA GLU A 85 -26.25 -11.72 24.88
C GLU A 85 -25.09 -12.61 25.34
N ARG A 86 -25.39 -13.81 25.86
CA ARG A 86 -24.40 -14.79 26.29
C ARG A 86 -23.42 -15.16 25.17
N ASP A 87 -23.95 -15.51 23.99
CA ASP A 87 -23.11 -15.86 22.84
C ASP A 87 -22.24 -14.67 22.41
N CYS A 88 -22.82 -13.47 22.42
CA CYS A 88 -22.10 -12.24 22.09
C CYS A 88 -20.96 -11.98 23.07
N HIS A 89 -21.20 -12.18 24.37
CA HIS A 89 -20.19 -12.02 25.41
C HIS A 89 -19.06 -13.04 25.28
N ASP A 90 -19.39 -14.30 24.97
CA ASP A 90 -18.40 -15.35 24.72
C ASP A 90 -17.54 -15.03 23.48
N ILE A 91 -18.16 -14.64 22.35
CA ILE A 91 -17.44 -14.20 21.15
C ILE A 91 -16.55 -13.00 21.46
N TYR A 92 -17.08 -11.97 22.12
CA TYR A 92 -16.35 -10.75 22.48
C TYR A 92 -15.09 -11.05 23.29
N ASN A 93 -15.20 -11.87 24.34
CA ASN A 93 -14.06 -12.24 25.18
C ASN A 93 -13.02 -13.08 24.40
N SER A 94 -13.48 -14.00 23.55
CA SER A 94 -12.59 -14.78 22.69
C SER A 94 -11.85 -13.89 21.70
N LEU A 95 -12.53 -12.95 21.04
CA LEU A 95 -11.90 -12.01 20.10
C LEU A 95 -10.89 -11.09 20.79
N LEU A 96 -11.18 -10.59 21.99
CA LEU A 96 -10.22 -9.80 22.78
C LEU A 96 -8.91 -10.54 23.09
N GLN A 97 -8.98 -11.86 23.28
CA GLN A 97 -7.81 -12.69 23.53
C GLN A 97 -7.10 -13.05 22.23
N LEU A 98 -7.85 -13.44 21.19
CA LEU A 98 -7.30 -13.92 19.92
C LEU A 98 -6.75 -12.80 19.03
N SER A 99 -7.23 -11.56 19.17
CA SER A 99 -6.74 -10.42 18.39
C SER A 99 -5.40 -9.88 18.88
N LYS A 100 -4.95 -10.30 20.07
CA LYS A 100 -3.69 -9.87 20.67
C LYS A 100 -2.62 -10.93 20.49
N GLN A 101 -1.78 -10.77 19.47
CA GLN A 101 -0.64 -11.65 19.27
C GLN A 101 0.52 -11.20 20.16
N ALA A 102 1.01 -12.11 21.00
CA ALA A 102 2.13 -11.81 21.90
C ALA A 102 3.49 -12.01 21.20
N LYS A 103 3.57 -12.94 20.24
CA LYS A 103 4.81 -13.32 19.55
C LYS A 103 4.66 -13.23 18.04
N TYR A 104 5.77 -13.02 17.35
CA TYR A 104 5.80 -12.97 15.89
C TYR A 104 5.42 -14.30 15.26
N GLU A 105 5.83 -15.42 15.85
CA GLU A 105 5.56 -16.76 15.35
C GLU A 105 4.05 -17.09 15.30
N ASP A 106 3.23 -16.36 16.06
CA ASP A 106 1.78 -16.49 16.06
C ASP A 106 1.11 -15.72 14.91
N LEU A 107 1.86 -14.89 14.17
CA LEU A 107 1.36 -14.15 13.01
C LEU A 107 1.15 -15.07 11.81
N TYR A 108 0.21 -14.68 10.93
CA TYR A 108 -0.19 -15.50 9.79
C TYR A 108 0.98 -15.84 8.84
N ALA A 109 1.96 -14.96 8.68
CA ALA A 109 3.10 -15.16 7.79
C ALA A 109 3.92 -16.41 8.10
N PHE A 110 3.93 -16.86 9.37
CA PHE A 110 4.67 -18.04 9.81
C PHE A 110 3.91 -19.36 9.60
N SER A 111 2.59 -19.28 9.41
CA SER A 111 1.74 -20.44 9.08
C SER A 111 1.31 -20.43 7.60
N TYR A 112 1.46 -19.32 6.89
CA TYR A 112 1.11 -19.19 5.49
C TYR A 112 1.99 -20.07 4.60
N ASN A 113 1.36 -20.99 3.86
CA ASN A 113 2.07 -21.90 2.94
C ASN A 113 1.37 -22.02 1.58
N PRO A 114 1.77 -21.21 0.57
CA PRO A 114 1.23 -21.24 -0.77
C PRO A 114 1.62 -22.46 -1.62
N LYS A 115 1.98 -23.59 -1.00
CA LYS A 115 2.47 -24.82 -1.67
C LYS A 115 3.67 -24.57 -2.60
N ARG A 116 4.51 -23.60 -2.27
CA ARG A 116 5.78 -23.33 -2.96
C ARG A 116 6.92 -24.05 -2.26
N ASN A 117 7.93 -24.45 -3.02
CA ASN A 117 9.11 -25.08 -2.44
C ASN A 117 10.06 -24.03 -1.82
N ASP A 118 11.01 -24.48 -1.00
CA ASP A 118 11.95 -23.60 -0.29
C ASP A 118 12.82 -22.76 -1.24
N ALA A 119 13.15 -23.28 -2.43
CA ALA A 119 13.96 -22.56 -3.42
C ALA A 119 13.19 -21.38 -4.03
N GLU A 120 11.91 -21.58 -4.38
CA GLU A 120 11.01 -20.53 -4.85
C GLU A 120 10.78 -19.45 -3.78
N ARG A 121 10.64 -19.85 -2.51
CA ARG A 121 10.56 -18.90 -1.39
C ARG A 121 11.80 -18.02 -1.33
N LEU A 122 12.99 -18.62 -1.38
CA LEU A 122 14.25 -17.90 -1.32
C LEU A 122 14.43 -16.96 -2.52
N GLN A 123 14.11 -17.42 -3.73
CA GLN A 123 14.13 -16.61 -4.94
C GLN A 123 13.21 -15.39 -4.82
N GLY A 124 12.05 -15.55 -4.18
CA GLY A 124 11.14 -14.45 -3.90
C GLY A 124 11.74 -13.34 -3.04
N TRP A 125 12.54 -13.70 -2.04
CA TRP A 125 13.26 -12.74 -1.19
C TRP A 125 14.49 -12.13 -1.88
N GLN A 126 15.05 -12.82 -2.87
CA GLN A 126 16.20 -12.37 -3.67
C GLN A 126 15.82 -11.53 -4.89
N LEU A 127 14.52 -11.22 -5.06
CA LEU A 127 14.02 -10.40 -6.16
C LEU A 127 14.68 -9.01 -6.21
N PHE A 128 15.10 -8.51 -5.06
CA PHE A 128 15.77 -7.22 -4.91
C PHE A 128 17.12 -7.37 -4.22
N ASP A 129 18.14 -6.80 -4.85
CA ASP A 129 19.44 -6.57 -4.26
C ASP A 129 19.63 -5.05 -4.11
N LEU A 130 19.73 -4.57 -2.87
CA LEU A 130 19.94 -3.15 -2.61
C LEU A 130 21.32 -2.68 -3.09
N GLY A 131 22.31 -3.57 -3.18
CA GLY A 131 23.60 -3.26 -3.79
C GLY A 131 23.46 -2.92 -5.28
N GLU A 132 22.59 -3.62 -6.00
CA GLU A 132 22.26 -3.29 -7.40
C GLU A 132 21.50 -1.96 -7.52
N GLU A 133 20.69 -1.59 -6.53
CA GLU A 133 20.04 -0.27 -6.50
C GLU A 133 21.05 0.87 -6.34
N TYR A 134 22.03 0.74 -5.44
CA TYR A 134 23.10 1.74 -5.34
C TYR A 134 23.96 1.79 -6.61
N LYS A 135 24.25 0.64 -7.24
CA LYS A 135 24.94 0.60 -8.54
C LYS A 135 24.14 1.30 -9.64
N ARG A 136 22.81 1.13 -9.68
CA ARG A 136 21.92 1.83 -10.63
C ARG A 136 22.04 3.34 -10.49
N MET A 137 22.17 3.86 -9.26
CA MET A 137 22.41 5.28 -9.00
C MET A 137 23.86 5.71 -9.27
N GLY A 138 24.74 4.82 -9.73
CA GLY A 138 26.15 5.11 -9.96
C GLY A 138 26.99 5.20 -8.68
N VAL A 139 26.64 4.42 -7.65
CA VAL A 139 27.33 4.39 -6.35
C VAL A 139 27.79 2.94 -6.05
N PRO A 140 29.05 2.71 -5.62
CA PRO A 140 30.08 3.67 -5.25
C PRO A 140 30.70 4.39 -6.46
N ASN A 141 31.24 5.59 -6.24
CA ASN A 141 31.93 6.42 -7.23
C ASN A 141 33.10 7.19 -6.60
N SER A 142 33.63 8.22 -7.27
CA SER A 142 34.72 9.06 -6.76
C SER A 142 34.36 9.80 -5.47
N ASN A 143 33.07 10.11 -5.25
CA ASN A 143 32.58 10.91 -4.14
C ASN A 143 31.97 10.07 -3.01
N TRP A 144 31.43 8.89 -3.31
CA TRP A 144 30.71 8.03 -2.37
C TRP A 144 31.26 6.60 -2.35
N GLN A 145 31.30 5.98 -1.18
CA GLN A 145 31.79 4.61 -1.00
C GLN A 145 30.87 3.78 -0.09
N LEU A 146 30.90 2.46 -0.29
CA LEU A 146 30.32 1.50 0.65
C LEU A 146 31.19 1.45 1.91
N SER A 147 30.55 1.48 3.08
CA SER A 147 31.17 1.33 4.38
C SER A 147 30.76 -0.01 5.00
N ASP A 148 31.74 -0.77 5.45
CA ASP A 148 31.55 -2.02 6.21
C ASP A 148 31.25 -1.76 7.70
N ALA A 149 31.17 -0.49 8.11
CA ALA A 149 31.14 -0.08 9.51
C ALA A 149 29.90 -0.62 10.27
N ASN A 150 28.80 -0.91 9.56
CA ASN A 150 27.58 -1.48 10.16
C ASN A 150 27.29 -2.93 9.73
N ARG A 151 28.26 -3.66 9.16
CA ARG A 151 28.06 -5.03 8.64
C ARG A 151 27.51 -6.03 9.66
N GLU A 152 27.76 -5.79 10.95
CA GLU A 152 27.26 -6.59 12.08
C GLU A 152 26.34 -5.77 13.00
N TYR A 153 25.74 -4.68 12.49
CA TYR A 153 24.85 -3.79 13.24
C TYR A 153 25.47 -3.13 14.49
N LYS A 154 26.80 -3.12 14.59
CA LYS A 154 27.55 -2.62 15.76
C LYS A 154 27.44 -1.11 15.97
N ILE A 155 27.32 -0.34 14.88
CA ILE A 155 27.28 1.13 14.94
C ILE A 155 25.83 1.61 15.10
N CYS A 156 24.90 0.98 14.40
CA CYS A 156 23.49 1.30 14.48
C CYS A 156 22.63 0.05 14.22
N GLU A 157 21.92 -0.40 15.25
CA GLU A 157 21.06 -1.59 15.20
C GLU A 157 19.83 -1.44 14.30
N THR A 158 19.46 -0.20 13.99
CA THR A 158 18.25 0.14 13.23
C THR A 158 18.53 0.57 11.79
N TYR A 159 19.80 0.54 11.38
CA TYR A 159 20.24 0.77 10.00
C TYR A 159 20.57 -0.54 9.30
N PRO A 160 20.64 -0.54 7.95
CA PRO A 160 21.04 -1.71 7.20
C PRO A 160 22.52 -2.06 7.43
N ARG A 161 22.90 -3.29 7.06
CA ARG A 161 24.29 -3.77 7.11
C ARG A 161 25.23 -2.96 6.23
N GLU A 162 24.75 -2.60 5.05
CA GLU A 162 25.49 -1.86 4.03
C GLU A 162 25.07 -0.40 4.05
N LEU A 163 26.04 0.50 4.25
CA LEU A 163 25.81 1.93 4.33
C LEU A 163 26.76 2.67 3.40
N TYR A 164 26.24 3.66 2.70
CA TYR A 164 27.03 4.48 1.79
C TYR A 164 27.29 5.85 2.38
N VAL A 165 28.56 6.25 2.38
CA VAL A 165 29.09 7.45 3.02
C VAL A 165 30.03 8.19 2.07
N PRO A 166 30.36 9.47 2.30
CA PRO A 166 31.36 10.16 1.50
C PRO A 166 32.69 9.42 1.52
N ARG A 167 33.36 9.31 0.36
CA ARG A 167 34.64 8.60 0.23
C ARG A 167 35.73 9.17 1.15
N ILE A 168 35.68 10.46 1.42
CA ILE A 168 36.62 11.18 2.29
C ILE A 168 36.32 10.98 3.79
N ALA A 169 35.18 10.39 4.17
CA ALA A 169 34.84 10.12 5.56
C ALA A 169 35.50 8.81 6.03
N SER A 170 36.38 8.91 7.02
CA SER A 170 37.08 7.77 7.62
C SER A 170 36.22 7.02 8.65
N LYS A 171 36.59 5.77 8.98
CA LYS A 171 35.88 4.98 10.01
C LYS A 171 35.77 5.70 11.37
N PRO A 172 36.82 6.37 11.91
CA PRO A 172 36.69 7.16 13.14
C PRO A 172 35.65 8.27 13.06
N ILE A 173 35.54 8.97 11.92
CA ILE A 173 34.53 10.01 11.71
C ILE A 173 33.11 9.40 11.82
N ILE A 174 32.90 8.25 11.19
CA ILE A 174 31.61 7.54 11.24
C ILE A 174 31.25 7.14 12.67
N VAL A 175 32.19 6.54 13.40
CA VAL A 175 31.98 6.09 14.79
C VAL A 175 31.77 7.27 15.74
N GLY A 176 32.45 8.40 15.54
CA GLY A 176 32.24 9.61 16.33
C GLY A 176 30.84 10.20 16.09
N SER A 177 30.46 10.39 14.82
CA SER A 177 29.13 10.89 14.46
C SER A 177 28.01 9.98 14.97
N SER A 178 28.15 8.65 14.89
CA SER A 178 27.12 7.74 15.39
C SER A 178 26.87 7.90 16.89
N LYS A 179 27.91 8.12 17.70
CA LYS A 179 27.75 8.37 19.14
C LYS A 179 27.03 9.68 19.43
N PHE A 180 27.15 10.66 18.53
CA PHE A 180 26.49 11.96 18.67
C PHE A 180 25.08 12.00 18.08
N ARG A 181 24.67 10.99 17.32
CA ARG A 181 23.36 10.93 16.66
C ARG A 181 22.43 9.99 17.43
N SER A 182 21.19 10.43 17.67
CA SER A 182 20.20 9.62 18.40
C SER A 182 20.11 8.20 17.85
N LYS A 183 20.22 7.18 18.72
CA LYS A 183 20.19 5.75 18.34
C LYS A 183 21.27 5.32 17.33
N GLY A 184 22.37 6.07 17.21
CA GLY A 184 23.45 5.72 16.29
C GLY A 184 23.15 6.02 14.83
N ARG A 185 22.02 6.66 14.49
CA ARG A 185 21.56 6.84 13.11
C ARG A 185 22.24 8.05 12.47
N PHE A 186 23.51 7.87 12.16
CA PHE A 186 24.39 8.89 11.59
C PHE A 186 24.06 9.23 10.12
N PRO A 187 24.49 10.39 9.60
CA PRO A 187 24.31 10.79 8.19
C PRO A 187 24.82 9.76 7.19
N VAL A 188 23.90 9.22 6.38
CA VAL A 188 24.18 8.25 5.31
C VAL A 188 23.37 8.56 4.05
N LEU A 189 23.86 8.08 2.90
CA LEU A 189 23.25 8.29 1.60
C LEU A 189 21.92 7.53 1.46
N SER A 190 20.85 8.25 1.14
CA SER A 190 19.53 7.71 0.80
C SER A 190 19.31 7.64 -0.71
N TYR A 191 19.72 8.68 -1.44
CA TYR A 191 19.59 8.78 -2.90
C TYR A 191 20.68 9.68 -3.47
N TYR A 192 21.22 9.35 -4.64
CA TYR A 192 22.22 10.15 -5.35
C TYR A 192 21.71 10.51 -6.75
N HIS A 193 21.64 11.80 -7.06
CA HIS A 193 21.19 12.28 -8.36
C HIS A 193 22.37 12.37 -9.33
N GLN A 194 22.60 11.33 -10.12
CA GLN A 194 23.80 11.18 -10.95
C GLN A 194 24.12 12.40 -11.83
N GLU A 195 23.14 12.98 -12.53
CA GLU A 195 23.39 14.12 -13.44
C GLU A 195 23.74 15.43 -12.73
N LYS A 196 23.25 15.62 -11.50
CA LYS A 196 23.43 16.83 -10.71
C LYS A 196 24.57 16.71 -9.71
N GLU A 197 24.96 15.47 -9.42
CA GLU A 197 25.92 15.09 -8.38
C GLU A 197 25.53 15.53 -6.96
N ALA A 198 24.24 15.85 -6.76
CA ALA A 198 23.67 16.17 -5.46
C ALA A 198 23.10 14.92 -4.76
N ALA A 199 23.17 14.91 -3.43
CA ALA A 199 22.78 13.78 -2.61
C ALA A 199 21.62 14.12 -1.66
N ILE A 200 20.74 13.15 -1.46
CA ILE A 200 19.80 13.11 -0.34
C ILE A 200 20.41 12.17 0.70
N CYS A 201 20.74 12.72 1.86
CA CYS A 201 21.21 11.99 3.02
C CYS A 201 20.12 11.94 4.10
N ARG A 202 20.20 10.94 4.98
CA ARG A 202 19.28 10.78 6.09
C ARG A 202 20.01 10.50 7.39
N CYS A 203 19.45 10.97 8.52
CA CYS A 203 19.93 10.65 9.87
C CYS A 203 18.83 10.85 10.92
N SER A 204 19.18 10.65 12.19
CA SER A 204 18.44 11.16 13.35
C SER A 204 18.94 12.53 13.80
N GLN A 205 18.25 13.14 14.75
CA GLN A 205 18.70 14.38 15.38
C GLN A 205 20.08 14.22 16.07
N PRO A 206 20.88 15.30 16.14
CA PRO A 206 22.08 15.34 16.95
C PRO A 206 21.74 15.41 18.46
N LEU A 207 22.67 14.94 19.28
CA LEU A 207 22.64 15.02 20.75
C LEU A 207 23.32 16.32 21.22
N SER A 208 22.95 17.44 20.59
CA SER A 208 23.61 18.75 20.80
C SER A 208 23.25 19.41 22.14
N GLY A 209 22.11 19.06 22.74
CA GLY A 209 21.59 19.74 23.91
C GLY A 209 21.63 21.26 23.74
N PHE A 210 22.11 21.97 24.77
CA PHE A 210 22.29 23.41 24.68
C PHE A 210 23.58 23.80 23.91
N SER A 211 24.69 23.09 24.14
CA SER A 211 26.02 23.51 23.68
C SER A 211 26.96 22.37 23.28
N ALA A 212 26.53 21.10 23.35
CA ALA A 212 27.37 19.97 22.98
C ALA A 212 27.66 19.99 21.47
N ARG A 213 28.91 19.66 21.15
CA ARG A 213 29.45 19.61 19.79
C ARG A 213 30.17 18.29 19.56
N CYS A 214 30.23 17.87 18.30
CA CYS A 214 30.97 16.70 17.88
C CYS A 214 31.72 17.03 16.60
N LEU A 215 33.05 17.08 16.69
CA LEU A 215 33.92 17.42 15.56
C LEU A 215 33.79 16.39 14.44
N GLU A 216 33.63 15.11 14.78
CA GLU A 216 33.42 14.05 13.80
C GLU A 216 32.11 14.22 13.03
N ASP A 217 31.02 14.62 13.69
CA ASP A 217 29.75 14.90 13.02
C ASP A 217 29.84 16.14 12.12
N GLU A 218 30.46 17.22 12.61
CA GLU A 218 30.74 18.43 11.83
C GLU A 218 31.58 18.10 10.58
N HIS A 219 32.63 17.28 10.71
CA HIS A 219 33.44 16.81 9.59
C HIS A 219 32.68 15.90 8.63
N LEU A 220 31.76 15.06 9.13
CA LEU A 220 30.95 14.20 8.27
C LEU A 220 29.98 15.03 7.41
N LEU A 221 29.32 16.04 7.98
CA LEU A 221 28.46 16.96 7.23
C LEU A 221 29.27 17.77 6.22
N GLN A 222 30.47 18.23 6.62
CA GLN A 222 31.39 18.88 5.69
C GLN A 222 31.81 17.95 4.55
N ALA A 223 31.99 16.65 4.84
CA ALA A 223 32.33 15.66 3.82
C ALA A 223 31.19 15.45 2.81
N ILE A 224 29.94 15.47 3.26
CA ILE A 224 28.76 15.41 2.37
C ILE A 224 28.70 16.65 1.48
N SER A 225 28.87 17.84 2.06
CA SER A 225 28.97 19.11 1.31
C SER A 225 30.09 19.07 0.26
N LYS A 226 31.26 18.53 0.61
CA LYS A 226 32.40 18.36 -0.30
C LYS A 226 32.21 17.28 -1.37
N ALA A 227 31.30 16.33 -1.16
CA ALA A 227 30.97 15.30 -2.14
C ALA A 227 30.11 15.84 -3.30
N ASN A 228 29.49 17.01 -3.15
CA ASN A 228 28.85 17.74 -4.24
C ASN A 228 29.84 18.75 -4.85
N PRO A 229 30.30 18.55 -6.09
CA PRO A 229 31.25 19.46 -6.73
C PRO A 229 30.61 20.78 -7.18
N ALA A 230 29.30 20.79 -7.44
CA ALA A 230 28.60 21.93 -8.00
C ALA A 230 28.15 22.95 -6.93
N ASN A 231 27.71 22.48 -5.76
CA ASN A 231 27.27 23.34 -4.68
C ASN A 231 27.82 22.85 -3.33
N ARG A 232 28.64 23.70 -2.69
CA ARG A 232 29.20 23.43 -1.36
C ARG A 232 28.22 23.72 -0.24
N TYR A 233 27.14 24.45 -0.48
CA TYR A 233 26.07 24.58 0.51
C TYR A 233 25.23 23.30 0.55
N MET A 234 24.87 22.89 1.77
CA MET A 234 23.98 21.76 2.02
C MET A 234 22.77 22.22 2.83
N TYR A 235 21.57 21.76 2.49
CA TYR A 235 20.41 21.96 3.35
C TYR A 235 20.40 20.92 4.47
N VAL A 236 20.07 21.35 5.68
CA VAL A 236 19.69 20.47 6.78
C VAL A 236 18.19 20.68 7.03
N VAL A 237 17.39 19.67 6.70
CA VAL A 237 15.94 19.70 6.81
C VAL A 237 15.52 18.91 8.03
N ASP A 238 15.13 19.63 9.07
CA ASP A 238 14.47 19.04 10.24
C ASP A 238 12.97 18.99 9.99
N THR A 239 12.43 17.78 9.93
CA THR A 239 11.02 17.60 9.60
C THR A 239 10.08 18.07 10.70
N ARG A 240 10.56 18.40 11.90
CA ARG A 240 9.72 18.76 13.05
C ARG A 240 9.23 20.21 12.96
N PRO A 241 8.13 20.54 13.65
CA PRO A 241 7.86 21.92 14.05
C PRO A 241 8.99 22.44 14.94
N LYS A 242 9.37 23.70 14.77
CA LYS A 242 10.45 24.35 15.53
C LYS A 242 10.27 24.20 17.04
N LEU A 243 9.05 24.34 17.55
CA LEU A 243 8.75 24.19 18.98
C LEU A 243 9.09 22.79 19.50
N ASN A 244 8.76 21.75 18.73
CA ASN A 244 9.04 20.36 19.10
C ASN A 244 10.54 20.07 19.05
N ALA A 245 11.28 20.69 18.12
CA ALA A 245 12.73 20.61 18.07
C ALA A 245 13.39 21.31 19.27
N MET A 246 12.88 22.47 19.68
CA MET A 246 13.33 23.17 20.89
C MET A 246 13.07 22.36 22.17
N ALA A 247 11.91 21.71 22.28
CA ALA A 247 11.62 20.82 23.42
C ALA A 247 12.59 19.63 23.48
N ASN A 248 12.93 19.03 22.34
CA ASN A 248 13.95 17.97 22.28
C ASN A 248 15.35 18.50 22.64
N ARG A 249 15.67 19.74 22.27
CA ARG A 249 16.92 20.41 22.63
C ARG A 249 17.07 20.54 24.16
N ALA A 250 15.99 20.93 24.84
CA ALA A 250 15.96 20.99 26.30
C ALA A 250 16.17 19.62 26.97
N ALA A 251 15.81 18.52 26.30
CA ALA A 251 16.03 17.15 26.77
C ALA A 251 17.42 16.57 26.39
N GLY A 252 18.39 17.40 26.01
CA GLY A 252 19.75 16.96 25.66
C GLY A 252 19.90 16.44 24.22
N LYS A 253 18.86 16.53 23.39
CA LYS A 253 18.94 16.26 21.94
C LYS A 253 19.04 17.59 21.20
N GLY A 254 18.47 17.74 20.01
CA GLY A 254 18.37 19.07 19.40
C GLY A 254 18.45 19.04 17.89
N TYR A 255 19.14 20.04 17.36
CA TYR A 255 19.37 20.28 15.94
C TYR A 255 20.72 20.98 15.77
N GLU A 256 21.20 21.02 14.54
CA GLU A 256 22.48 21.59 14.13
C GLU A 256 22.49 23.10 14.33
N ASN A 257 23.52 23.62 15.00
CA ASN A 257 23.72 25.07 15.14
C ASN A 257 24.55 25.59 13.95
N GLU A 258 24.00 26.53 13.18
CA GLU A 258 24.67 27.10 11.99
C GLU A 258 26.04 27.72 12.30
N ASP A 259 26.29 28.16 13.53
CA ASP A 259 27.62 28.65 13.96
C ASP A 259 28.70 27.55 13.98
N ASN A 260 28.29 26.30 14.25
CA ASN A 260 29.20 25.16 14.41
C ASN A 260 29.37 24.38 13.09
N TYR A 261 28.31 24.30 12.29
CA TYR A 261 28.29 23.56 11.03
C TYR A 261 28.50 24.53 9.87
N SER A 262 29.70 24.57 9.32
CA SER A 262 29.99 25.42 8.16
C SER A 262 29.26 24.95 6.91
N ASN A 263 28.80 25.90 6.09
CA ASN A 263 28.15 25.67 4.78
C ASN A 263 26.83 24.89 4.85
N ILE A 264 26.11 24.94 5.98
CA ILE A 264 24.74 24.44 6.05
C ILE A 264 23.71 25.58 5.95
N ARG A 265 22.53 25.25 5.46
CA ARG A 265 21.31 26.07 5.60
C ARG A 265 20.26 25.26 6.31
N PHE A 266 19.83 25.71 7.47
CA PHE A 266 18.89 24.95 8.28
C PHE A 266 17.44 25.32 7.97
N GLN A 267 16.56 24.31 7.81
CA GLN A 267 15.13 24.52 7.52
C GLN A 267 14.25 23.60 8.37
N PHE A 268 13.22 24.18 9.01
CA PHE A 268 12.11 23.43 9.59
C PHE A 268 10.95 23.33 8.60
N VAL A 269 10.37 22.13 8.43
CA VAL A 269 9.19 21.93 7.54
C VAL A 269 7.89 21.64 8.29
N GLY A 270 7.91 21.39 9.60
CA GLY A 270 6.70 21.44 10.43
C GLY A 270 5.77 20.22 10.40
N ILE A 271 6.28 19.01 10.16
CA ILE A 271 5.49 17.77 10.22
C ILE A 271 5.38 17.26 11.65
N GLU A 272 4.14 17.22 12.15
CA GLU A 272 3.80 16.81 13.51
C GLU A 272 4.22 15.36 13.85
N ASN A 273 4.20 15.02 15.14
CA ASN A 273 4.65 13.70 15.61
C ASN A 273 3.60 12.59 15.41
N ILE A 274 4.01 11.35 15.69
CA ILE A 274 3.20 10.14 15.51
C ILE A 274 1.87 10.16 16.29
N HIS A 275 1.82 10.84 17.44
CA HIS A 275 0.61 10.90 18.27
C HIS A 275 -0.43 11.84 17.66
N VAL A 276 0.02 12.96 17.07
CA VAL A 276 -0.86 13.86 16.31
C VAL A 276 -1.43 13.14 15.09
N MET A 277 -0.60 12.39 14.34
CA MET A 277 -1.06 11.66 13.16
C MET A 277 -2.07 10.56 13.52
N ARG A 278 -1.84 9.82 14.61
CA ARG A 278 -2.81 8.85 15.14
C ARG A 278 -4.13 9.51 15.53
N SER A 279 -4.08 10.63 16.26
CA SER A 279 -5.30 11.36 16.65
C SER A 279 -6.05 11.90 15.44
N SER A 280 -5.33 12.40 14.43
CA SER A 280 -5.91 12.86 13.17
C SER A 280 -6.64 11.74 12.43
N LEU A 281 -6.03 10.57 12.30
CA LEU A 281 -6.68 9.41 11.69
C LEU A 281 -7.88 8.93 12.51
N GLN A 282 -7.81 8.91 13.84
CA GLN A 282 -8.95 8.52 14.68
C GLN A 282 -10.16 9.42 14.40
N LYS A 283 -9.97 10.75 14.36
CA LYS A 283 -11.03 11.70 14.01
C LYS A 283 -11.57 11.47 12.60
N LEU A 284 -10.68 11.19 11.63
CA LEU A 284 -11.09 10.88 10.26
C LEU A 284 -11.99 9.64 10.21
N LEU A 285 -11.57 8.56 10.88
CA LEU A 285 -12.30 7.30 10.92
C LEU A 285 -13.61 7.41 11.71
N GLU A 286 -13.68 8.27 12.73
CA GLU A 286 -14.91 8.58 13.47
C GLU A 286 -15.95 9.24 12.55
N VAL A 287 -15.54 10.26 11.79
CA VAL A 287 -16.40 10.91 10.79
C VAL A 287 -16.86 9.90 9.74
N ASN A 288 -15.92 9.12 9.20
CA ASN A 288 -16.22 8.07 8.21
C ASN A 288 -17.13 6.96 8.76
N GLY A 289 -17.05 6.69 10.07
CA GLY A 289 -17.83 5.69 10.77
C GLY A 289 -19.24 6.13 11.16
N THR A 290 -19.51 7.43 11.17
CA THR A 290 -20.77 7.99 11.67
C THR A 290 -21.89 7.82 10.63
N LYS A 291 -23.07 7.36 11.08
CA LYS A 291 -24.25 7.16 10.22
C LYS A 291 -25.07 8.45 10.09
N GLY A 292 -25.66 8.65 8.92
CA GLY A 292 -26.64 9.72 8.69
C GLY A 292 -26.06 11.15 8.66
N LEU A 293 -24.76 11.29 8.45
CA LEU A 293 -24.10 12.59 8.28
C LEU A 293 -24.63 13.32 7.04
N SER A 294 -24.86 14.62 7.17
CA SER A 294 -25.01 15.49 6.00
C SER A 294 -23.68 15.64 5.26
N VAL A 295 -23.72 16.04 3.99
CA VAL A 295 -22.51 16.32 3.21
C VAL A 295 -21.66 17.42 3.84
N ASN A 296 -22.30 18.44 4.42
CA ASN A 296 -21.60 19.56 5.06
C ASN A 296 -20.90 19.11 6.35
N ASP A 297 -21.58 18.31 7.18
CA ASP A 297 -21.01 17.80 8.43
C ASP A 297 -19.84 16.84 8.14
N PHE A 298 -19.94 16.03 7.09
CA PHE A 298 -18.84 15.17 6.65
C PHE A 298 -17.59 16.00 6.28
N TYR A 299 -17.73 17.04 5.46
CA TYR A 299 -16.59 17.87 5.08
C TYR A 299 -16.03 18.70 6.25
N SER A 300 -16.90 19.20 7.13
CA SER A 300 -16.49 19.90 8.34
C SER A 300 -15.73 18.97 9.29
N GLY A 301 -16.20 17.74 9.47
CA GLY A 301 -15.51 16.70 10.24
C GLY A 301 -14.17 16.30 9.62
N LEU A 302 -14.14 16.12 8.29
CA LEU A 302 -12.92 15.83 7.53
C LEU A 302 -11.87 16.94 7.71
N GLU A 303 -12.27 18.21 7.60
CA GLU A 303 -11.38 19.35 7.84
C GLU A 303 -10.89 19.38 9.29
N SER A 304 -11.80 19.18 10.25
CA SER A 304 -11.51 19.16 11.69
C SER A 304 -10.60 18.01 12.12
N SER A 305 -10.54 16.92 11.34
CA SER A 305 -9.56 15.84 11.54
C SER A 305 -8.12 16.32 11.31
N GLY A 306 -7.92 17.36 10.49
CA GLY A 306 -6.61 17.86 10.07
C GLY A 306 -5.86 16.92 9.13
N TRP A 307 -6.44 15.80 8.72
CA TRP A 307 -5.75 14.74 7.98
C TRP A 307 -5.12 15.24 6.68
N LEU A 308 -5.90 15.88 5.81
CA LEU A 308 -5.41 16.42 4.54
C LEU A 308 -4.36 17.53 4.72
N ARG A 309 -4.43 18.29 5.83
CA ARG A 309 -3.38 19.27 6.18
C ARG A 309 -2.05 18.59 6.50
N HIS A 310 -2.09 17.42 7.15
CA HIS A 310 -0.89 16.64 7.42
C HIS A 310 -0.31 16.00 6.15
N ILE A 311 -1.17 15.44 5.27
CA ILE A 311 -0.75 14.94 3.95
C ILE A 311 -0.09 16.05 3.13
N LYS A 312 -0.69 17.25 3.10
CA LYS A 312 -0.11 18.44 2.48
C LYS A 312 1.28 18.78 3.04
N ALA A 313 1.43 18.84 4.35
CA ALA A 313 2.71 19.18 4.98
C ALA A 313 3.83 18.18 4.65
N VAL A 314 3.49 16.88 4.58
CA VAL A 314 4.44 15.83 4.15
C VAL A 314 4.86 16.05 2.69
N LEU A 315 3.90 16.34 1.80
CA LEU A 315 4.20 16.56 0.38
C LEU A 315 4.99 17.85 0.15
N ASP A 316 4.67 18.94 0.86
CA ASP A 316 5.43 20.20 0.81
C ASP A 316 6.91 20.00 1.18
N ALA A 317 7.20 19.19 2.19
CA ALA A 317 8.57 18.87 2.59
C ALA A 317 9.32 18.09 1.50
N ALA A 318 8.66 17.13 0.84
CA ALA A 318 9.24 16.39 -0.28
C ALA A 318 9.48 17.28 -1.50
N ILE A 319 8.59 18.23 -1.78
CA ILE A 319 8.75 19.23 -2.85
C ILE A 319 9.93 20.14 -2.56
N PHE A 320 10.06 20.63 -1.32
CA PHE A 320 11.21 21.44 -0.91
C PHE A 320 12.52 20.68 -1.16
N LEU A 321 12.59 19.42 -0.70
CA LEU A 321 13.73 18.54 -0.93
C LEU A 321 14.05 18.39 -2.42
N ALA A 322 13.05 18.09 -3.25
CA ALA A 322 13.24 17.92 -4.70
C ALA A 322 13.72 19.22 -5.37
N LYS A 323 13.17 20.38 -4.98
CA LYS A 323 13.59 21.69 -5.50
C LYS A 323 15.03 22.04 -5.12
N ALA A 324 15.43 21.76 -3.88
CA ALA A 324 16.82 21.97 -3.46
C ALA A 324 17.81 21.18 -4.32
N ILE A 325 17.46 19.95 -4.71
CA ILE A 325 18.27 19.11 -5.60
C ILE A 325 18.26 19.64 -7.04
N VAL A 326 17.10 19.91 -7.63
CA VAL A 326 16.99 20.15 -9.08
C VAL A 326 17.30 21.60 -9.46
N VAL A 327 16.81 22.55 -8.66
CA VAL A 327 16.90 24.00 -8.92
C VAL A 327 18.20 24.56 -8.37
N GLU A 328 18.53 24.27 -7.11
CA GLU A 328 19.71 24.83 -6.43
C GLU A 328 20.96 23.94 -6.54
N ASN A 329 20.82 22.72 -7.07
CA ASN A 329 21.86 21.71 -7.10
C ASN A 329 22.54 21.50 -5.74
N ALA A 330 21.78 21.60 -4.65
CA ALA A 330 22.27 21.49 -3.28
C ALA A 330 22.02 20.08 -2.74
N SER A 331 23.00 19.50 -2.04
CA SER A 331 22.76 18.27 -1.28
C SER A 331 21.89 18.58 -0.06
N VAL A 332 21.13 17.58 0.40
CA VAL A 332 20.19 17.75 1.51
C VAL A 332 20.34 16.62 2.51
N LEU A 333 20.51 16.97 3.78
CA LEU A 333 20.42 16.06 4.92
C LEU A 333 19.03 16.18 5.53
N VAL A 334 18.26 15.09 5.52
CA VAL A 334 16.93 15.04 6.12
C VAL A 334 16.99 14.29 7.45
N HIS A 335 16.49 14.90 8.51
CA HIS A 335 16.28 14.21 9.77
C HIS A 335 15.02 14.70 10.49
N CYS A 336 14.66 13.98 11.54
CA CYS A 336 13.58 14.37 12.44
C CYS A 336 14.08 14.14 13.87
N SER A 337 13.26 13.56 14.75
CA SER A 337 13.75 13.04 16.03
C SER A 337 14.64 11.82 15.84
N ASP A 338 14.06 10.68 15.45
CA ASP A 338 14.79 9.39 15.37
C ASP A 338 15.10 8.95 13.94
N GLY A 339 14.62 9.64 12.91
CA GLY A 339 15.06 9.41 11.52
C GLY A 339 14.45 8.19 10.81
N TRP A 340 13.34 7.63 11.31
CA TRP A 340 12.67 6.46 10.71
C TRP A 340 11.18 6.65 10.36
N ASP A 341 10.55 7.75 10.80
CA ASP A 341 9.14 8.06 10.49
C ASP A 341 9.05 9.10 9.36
N ARG A 342 8.98 10.39 9.73
CA ARG A 342 8.92 11.52 8.80
C ARG A 342 10.10 11.59 7.83
N THR A 343 11.29 11.21 8.30
CA THR A 343 12.47 11.12 7.43
C THR A 343 12.28 10.10 6.32
N SER A 344 11.68 8.94 6.61
CA SER A 344 11.37 7.94 5.58
C SER A 344 10.33 8.46 4.60
N GLN A 345 9.28 9.16 5.09
CA GLN A 345 8.28 9.82 4.24
C GLN A 345 8.94 10.81 3.28
N VAL A 346 9.75 11.74 3.80
CA VAL A 346 10.34 12.83 3.01
C VAL A 346 11.41 12.31 2.05
N CYS A 347 12.32 11.41 2.48
CA CYS A 347 13.34 10.84 1.60
C CYS A 347 12.73 10.03 0.45
N SER A 348 11.73 9.20 0.75
CA SER A 348 11.11 8.35 -0.27
C SER A 348 10.27 9.15 -1.25
N LEU A 349 9.45 10.10 -0.78
CA LEU A 349 8.68 10.99 -1.65
C LEU A 349 9.59 11.92 -2.47
N GLY A 350 10.63 12.49 -1.86
CA GLY A 350 11.61 13.30 -2.59
C GLY A 350 12.27 12.50 -3.72
N SER A 351 12.71 11.28 -3.43
CA SER A 351 13.29 10.39 -4.44
C SER A 351 12.28 10.02 -5.53
N LEU A 352 11.01 9.80 -5.18
CA LEU A 352 9.94 9.48 -6.11
C LEU A 352 9.60 10.64 -7.07
N LEU A 353 9.72 11.89 -6.59
CA LEU A 353 9.57 13.09 -7.42
C LEU A 353 10.74 13.27 -8.40
N LEU A 354 11.93 12.79 -8.05
CA LEU A 354 13.18 13.01 -8.78
C LEU A 354 13.51 11.89 -9.79
N ASP A 355 13.14 10.64 -9.48
CA ASP A 355 13.56 9.47 -10.26
C ASP A 355 12.35 8.73 -10.84
N SER A 356 12.32 8.57 -12.16
CA SER A 356 11.28 7.82 -12.86
C SER A 356 11.32 6.32 -12.60
N TYR A 357 12.48 5.77 -12.22
CA TYR A 357 12.61 4.36 -11.85
C TYR A 357 11.70 4.01 -10.68
N TYR A 358 11.68 4.82 -9.62
CA TYR A 358 10.84 4.57 -8.43
C TYR A 358 9.33 4.66 -8.71
N ARG A 359 8.94 5.17 -9.87
CA ARG A 359 7.54 5.23 -10.33
C ARG A 359 7.12 4.02 -11.16
N THR A 360 8.04 3.10 -11.42
CA THR A 360 7.73 1.75 -11.93
C THR A 360 7.24 0.85 -10.80
N ILE A 361 6.49 -0.21 -11.10
CA ILE A 361 6.04 -1.20 -10.11
C ILE A 361 7.26 -1.76 -9.37
N LYS A 362 8.29 -2.19 -10.12
CA LYS A 362 9.51 -2.77 -9.54
C LYS A 362 10.27 -1.74 -8.71
N GLY A 363 10.46 -0.53 -9.23
CA GLY A 363 11.19 0.52 -8.54
C GLY A 363 10.49 0.99 -7.28
N PHE A 364 9.15 1.02 -7.25
CA PHE A 364 8.41 1.37 -6.03
C PHE A 364 8.58 0.32 -4.92
N MET A 365 8.62 -0.97 -5.28
CA MET A 365 8.96 -2.04 -4.34
C MET A 365 10.38 -1.87 -3.78
N VAL A 366 11.36 -1.55 -4.64
CA VAL A 366 12.74 -1.24 -4.22
C VAL A 366 12.81 -0.01 -3.33
N LEU A 367 12.03 1.04 -3.62
CA LEU A 367 11.95 2.23 -2.77
C LEU A 367 11.47 1.89 -1.36
N ILE A 368 10.45 1.03 -1.23
CA ILE A 368 9.94 0.56 0.05
C ILE A 368 10.98 -0.30 0.78
N GLU A 369 11.56 -1.29 0.09
CA GLU A 369 12.61 -2.15 0.65
C GLU A 369 13.81 -1.33 1.16
N LYS A 370 14.23 -0.32 0.40
CA LYS A 370 15.31 0.58 0.79
C LYS A 370 14.88 1.51 1.93
N ASP A 371 14.00 2.47 1.67
CA ASP A 371 13.80 3.64 2.54
C ASP A 371 12.97 3.36 3.79
N TRP A 372 12.25 2.23 3.82
CA TRP A 372 11.37 1.87 4.92
C TRP A 372 11.82 0.59 5.62
N ILE A 373 11.96 -0.52 4.88
CA ILE A 373 12.27 -1.82 5.48
C ILE A 373 13.72 -1.85 5.97
N SER A 374 14.69 -1.58 5.09
CA SER A 374 16.12 -1.66 5.41
C SER A 374 16.56 -0.57 6.38
N PHE A 375 16.06 0.66 6.19
CA PHE A 375 16.34 1.81 7.06
C PHE A 375 15.55 1.82 8.38
N GLY A 376 14.81 0.75 8.69
CA GLY A 376 14.29 0.49 10.03
C GLY A 376 13.11 1.36 10.42
N HIS A 377 12.14 1.56 9.52
CA HIS A 377 10.81 1.97 9.93
C HIS A 377 10.21 0.88 10.83
N LYS A 378 9.65 1.30 11.96
CA LYS A 378 9.17 0.40 13.03
C LYS A 378 7.79 -0.17 12.71
N PHE A 379 7.66 -0.92 11.61
CA PHE A 379 6.37 -1.40 11.11
C PHE A 379 5.56 -2.14 12.17
N SER A 380 6.16 -3.06 12.92
CA SER A 380 5.41 -3.82 13.94
C SER A 380 4.87 -2.98 15.09
N GLU A 381 5.59 -1.95 15.52
CA GLU A 381 5.06 -0.98 16.48
C GLU A 381 4.02 -0.05 15.85
N ARG A 382 4.30 0.51 14.67
CA ARG A 382 3.46 1.51 14.01
C ARG A 382 2.12 0.94 13.53
N CYS A 383 2.12 -0.32 13.08
CA CYS A 383 0.94 -1.05 12.64
C CYS A 383 0.29 -1.90 13.74
N GLY A 384 0.92 -1.99 14.93
CA GLY A 384 0.42 -2.78 16.05
C GLY A 384 0.30 -4.27 15.70
N HIS A 385 1.35 -4.88 15.15
CA HIS A 385 1.33 -6.32 14.80
C HIS A 385 1.28 -7.21 16.05
N LEU A 386 1.89 -6.77 17.14
CA LEU A 386 1.89 -7.45 18.43
C LEU A 386 1.18 -6.60 19.49
N ASP A 387 0.93 -7.17 20.67
CA ASP A 387 0.41 -6.46 21.87
C ASP A 387 1.49 -5.54 22.49
N GLY A 388 1.86 -4.48 21.74
CA GLY A 388 2.82 -3.45 22.14
C GLY A 388 2.17 -2.20 22.74
N ASP A 389 2.96 -1.14 22.97
CA ASP A 389 2.42 0.13 23.47
C ASP A 389 1.49 0.78 22.43
N PRO A 390 0.19 0.98 22.72
CA PRO A 390 -0.73 1.63 21.79
C PRO A 390 -0.33 3.08 21.46
N LYS A 391 0.55 3.71 22.24
CA LYS A 391 1.14 5.04 21.97
C LYS A 391 2.11 5.07 20.80
N GLU A 392 2.71 3.93 20.46
CA GLU A 392 3.64 3.80 19.33
C GLU A 392 2.92 3.49 18.00
N VAL A 393 1.64 3.12 18.02
CA VAL A 393 0.83 2.90 16.81
C VAL A 393 0.55 4.23 16.11
N SER A 394 0.81 4.31 14.79
CA SER A 394 0.63 5.53 14.02
C SER A 394 0.64 5.27 12.50
N PRO A 395 -0.21 5.95 11.71
CA PRO A 395 -0.40 5.65 10.27
C PRO A 395 0.66 6.28 9.37
N VAL A 396 1.94 6.22 9.75
CA VAL A 396 3.04 6.91 9.05
C VAL A 396 3.20 6.39 7.61
N PHE A 397 3.16 5.07 7.42
CA PHE A 397 3.25 4.47 6.09
C PHE A 397 1.95 4.64 5.28
N THR A 398 0.79 4.64 5.93
CA THR A 398 -0.50 4.98 5.27
C THR A 398 -0.46 6.40 4.70
N GLN A 399 0.04 7.39 5.47
CA GLN A 399 0.22 8.75 4.97
C GLN A 399 1.17 8.83 3.76
N PHE A 400 2.22 8.01 3.74
CA PHE A 400 3.10 7.91 2.58
C PHE A 400 2.35 7.40 1.35
N LEU A 401 1.60 6.30 1.47
CA LEU A 401 0.82 5.75 0.36
C LEU A 401 -0.23 6.75 -0.15
N GLU A 402 -0.85 7.53 0.74
CA GLU A 402 -1.80 8.58 0.33
C GLU A 402 -1.13 9.76 -0.36
N CYS A 403 0.07 10.16 0.07
CA CYS A 403 0.88 11.12 -0.69
C CYS A 403 1.19 10.60 -2.09
N VAL A 404 1.53 9.32 -2.24
CA VAL A 404 1.76 8.70 -3.55
C VAL A 404 0.48 8.68 -4.37
N TRP A 405 -0.66 8.34 -3.77
CA TRP A 405 -1.96 8.40 -4.44
C TRP A 405 -2.28 9.82 -4.96
N HIS A 406 -2.05 10.87 -4.17
CA HIS A 406 -2.18 12.25 -4.64
C HIS A 406 -1.28 12.57 -5.84
N LEU A 407 -0.07 12.02 -5.89
CA LEU A 407 0.80 12.16 -7.06
C LEU A 407 0.24 11.43 -8.27
N THR A 408 -0.33 10.23 -8.10
CA THR A 408 -0.99 9.52 -9.21
C THR A 408 -2.23 10.28 -9.74
N GLU A 409 -2.94 10.97 -8.86
CA GLU A 409 -4.09 11.83 -9.23
C GLU A 409 -3.66 13.07 -10.00
N GLN A 410 -2.55 13.72 -9.62
CA GLN A 410 -2.03 14.90 -10.32
C GLN A 410 -1.26 14.56 -11.59
N PHE A 411 -0.63 13.38 -11.65
CA PHE A 411 0.17 12.92 -12.79
C PHE A 411 -0.27 11.52 -13.27
N PRO A 412 -1.45 11.40 -13.90
CA PRO A 412 -2.02 10.09 -14.25
C PRO A 412 -1.15 9.23 -15.17
N GLN A 413 -0.20 9.81 -15.91
CA GLN A 413 0.67 9.09 -16.84
C GLN A 413 2.08 8.81 -16.30
N ALA A 414 2.42 9.29 -15.09
CA ALA A 414 3.78 9.26 -14.58
C ALA A 414 4.15 7.98 -13.82
N PHE A 415 3.17 7.16 -13.45
CA PHE A 415 3.33 5.96 -12.63
C PHE A 415 2.91 4.70 -13.39
N GLU A 416 3.73 3.66 -13.36
CA GLU A 416 3.42 2.36 -14.00
C GLU A 416 2.30 1.63 -13.25
N PHE A 417 2.17 1.90 -11.96
CA PHE A 417 1.14 1.30 -11.11
C PHE A 417 -0.10 2.18 -10.98
N ASN A 418 -1.23 1.52 -10.70
CA ASN A 418 -2.51 2.16 -10.43
C ASN A 418 -2.85 2.19 -8.93
N GLU A 419 -4.02 2.72 -8.59
CA GLU A 419 -4.52 2.81 -7.22
C GLU A 419 -4.67 1.45 -6.52
N ALA A 420 -5.05 0.40 -7.27
CA ALA A 420 -5.23 -0.94 -6.71
C ALA A 420 -3.91 -1.50 -6.15
N PHE A 421 -2.78 -1.17 -6.76
CA PHE A 421 -1.46 -1.55 -6.24
C PHE A 421 -1.18 -0.95 -4.86
N LEU A 422 -1.49 0.34 -4.68
CA LEU A 422 -1.29 1.03 -3.40
C LEU A 422 -2.20 0.47 -2.31
N LEU A 423 -3.47 0.20 -2.65
CA LEU A 423 -4.44 -0.42 -1.73
C LEU A 423 -4.03 -1.84 -1.33
N GLN A 424 -3.48 -2.64 -2.26
CA GLN A 424 -2.99 -3.99 -1.95
C GLN A 424 -1.75 -3.97 -1.05
N ILE A 425 -0.82 -3.01 -1.25
CA ILE A 425 0.29 -2.81 -0.32
C ILE A 425 -0.25 -2.43 1.07
N HIS A 426 -1.21 -1.51 1.15
CA HIS A 426 -1.83 -1.11 2.41
C HIS A 426 -2.55 -2.26 3.13
N GLU A 427 -3.24 -3.12 2.39
CA GLU A 427 -3.82 -4.33 2.96
C GLU A 427 -2.73 -5.20 3.57
N HIS A 428 -1.63 -5.42 2.85
CA HIS A 428 -0.60 -6.36 3.27
C HIS A 428 0.33 -5.87 4.38
N ILE A 429 0.45 -4.56 4.64
CA ILE A 429 1.14 -4.06 5.84
C ILE A 429 0.39 -4.42 7.13
N HIS A 430 -0.93 -4.57 7.07
CA HIS A 430 -1.74 -4.98 8.23
C HIS A 430 -2.00 -6.48 8.23
N SER A 431 -1.96 -7.11 7.05
CA SER A 431 -2.38 -8.50 6.91
C SER A 431 -1.47 -9.52 7.58
N CYS A 432 -0.22 -9.16 7.84
CA CYS A 432 0.80 -10.08 8.32
C CYS A 432 0.82 -11.43 7.56
N GLN A 433 0.40 -11.49 6.29
CA GLN A 433 0.43 -12.70 5.45
C GLN A 433 1.85 -12.94 4.90
N PHE A 434 2.61 -11.86 4.70
CA PHE A 434 3.97 -11.87 4.19
C PHE A 434 4.92 -11.27 5.22
N GLY A 435 6.20 -11.68 5.18
CA GLY A 435 7.19 -11.27 6.17
C GLY A 435 7.74 -9.85 6.00
N ASN A 436 7.50 -9.17 4.87
CA ASN A 436 8.23 -7.93 4.52
C ASN A 436 8.09 -6.83 5.56
N PHE A 437 6.89 -6.69 6.13
CA PHE A 437 6.55 -5.63 7.07
C PHE A 437 6.59 -6.08 8.53
N ILE A 438 7.00 -7.32 8.82
CA ILE A 438 7.16 -7.82 10.19
C ILE A 438 8.52 -7.37 10.74
N GLY A 439 8.58 -7.01 12.02
CA GLY A 439 9.75 -6.45 12.68
C GLY A 439 9.88 -4.92 12.52
N ASN A 440 10.85 -4.35 13.21
CA ASN A 440 11.09 -2.91 13.31
C ASN A 440 12.41 -2.46 12.68
N CYS A 441 13.35 -3.38 12.44
CA CYS A 441 14.58 -3.11 11.69
C CYS A 441 15.10 -4.34 10.96
N GLN A 442 16.08 -4.15 10.07
CA GLN A 442 16.67 -5.25 9.30
C GLN A 442 17.32 -6.32 10.21
N LYS A 443 18.02 -5.90 11.28
CA LYS A 443 18.64 -6.81 12.26
C LYS A 443 17.63 -7.78 12.85
N GLU A 444 16.52 -7.27 13.38
CA GLU A 444 15.44 -8.09 13.95
C GLU A 444 14.86 -9.07 12.92
N ARG A 445 14.69 -8.64 11.66
CA ARG A 445 14.20 -9.52 10.58
C ARG A 445 15.16 -10.67 10.25
N GLU A 446 16.47 -10.43 10.35
CA GLU A 446 17.50 -11.46 10.21
C GLU A 446 17.48 -12.42 11.41
N GLU A 447 17.35 -11.89 12.63
CA GLU A 447 17.26 -12.69 13.86
C GLU A 447 16.00 -13.59 13.89
N LEU A 448 14.86 -13.06 13.42
CA LEU A 448 13.62 -13.81 13.23
C LEU A 448 13.67 -14.81 12.07
N LYS A 449 14.72 -14.74 11.23
CA LYS A 449 14.90 -15.56 10.04
C LYS A 449 13.70 -15.48 9.07
N LEU A 450 13.16 -14.28 8.85
CA LEU A 450 11.95 -14.11 8.05
C LEU A 450 12.10 -14.67 6.63
N LYS A 451 13.28 -14.54 6.02
CA LYS A 451 13.56 -15.08 4.67
C LYS A 451 13.46 -16.62 4.60
N GLU A 452 13.71 -17.28 5.72
CA GLU A 452 13.65 -18.75 5.84
C GLU A 452 12.25 -19.22 6.29
N LYS A 453 11.54 -18.43 7.09
CA LYS A 453 10.30 -18.85 7.75
C LYS A 453 9.01 -18.29 7.13
N THR A 454 9.11 -17.30 6.24
CA THR A 454 7.95 -16.59 5.68
C THR A 454 8.12 -16.32 4.19
N TYR A 455 7.05 -15.94 3.51
CA TYR A 455 7.06 -15.58 2.09
C TYR A 455 7.11 -14.07 1.88
N SER A 456 7.70 -13.65 0.76
CA SER A 456 7.74 -12.25 0.34
C SER A 456 6.45 -11.86 -0.39
N LEU A 457 5.97 -10.64 -0.15
CA LEU A 457 4.82 -10.02 -0.82
C LEU A 457 5.09 -9.76 -2.31
N TRP A 458 6.34 -9.44 -2.66
CA TRP A 458 6.63 -8.88 -3.97
C TRP A 458 6.39 -9.84 -5.14
N PRO A 459 6.81 -11.12 -5.08
CA PRO A 459 6.46 -12.09 -6.11
C PRO A 459 4.95 -12.26 -6.26
N PHE A 460 4.20 -12.26 -5.15
CA PHE A 460 2.74 -12.36 -5.18
C PHE A 460 2.09 -11.19 -5.94
N LEU A 461 2.55 -9.96 -5.72
CA LEU A 461 2.05 -8.80 -6.48
C LEU A 461 2.51 -8.80 -7.95
N LEU A 462 3.67 -9.39 -8.25
CA LEU A 462 4.16 -9.50 -9.62
C LEU A 462 3.44 -10.59 -10.42
N ASP A 463 2.95 -11.64 -9.78
CA ASP A 463 2.16 -12.69 -10.44
C ASP A 463 0.85 -12.12 -11.03
N ASP A 464 0.23 -11.15 -10.34
CA ASP A 464 -0.94 -10.41 -10.83
C ASP A 464 -0.61 -8.99 -11.31
N LYS A 465 0.58 -8.80 -11.91
CA LYS A 465 1.05 -7.48 -12.38
C LYS A 465 0.02 -6.76 -13.26
N LYS A 466 -0.76 -7.50 -14.06
CA LYS A 466 -1.76 -6.93 -14.99
C LYS A 466 -2.83 -6.10 -14.26
N LYS A 467 -3.31 -6.56 -13.09
CA LYS A 467 -4.29 -5.82 -12.27
C LYS A 467 -3.75 -4.49 -11.75
N PHE A 468 -2.44 -4.38 -11.62
CA PHE A 468 -1.76 -3.22 -11.05
C PHE A 468 -1.25 -2.24 -12.09
N LEU A 469 -1.22 -2.62 -13.36
CA LEU A 469 -0.74 -1.76 -14.43
C LEU A 469 -1.66 -0.56 -14.65
N ASN A 470 -1.05 0.60 -14.79
CA ASN A 470 -1.69 1.81 -15.26
C ASN A 470 -1.64 1.86 -16.80
N PRO A 471 -2.78 1.73 -17.49
CA PRO A 471 -2.83 1.68 -18.95
C PRO A 471 -2.38 2.96 -19.64
N VAL A 472 -2.38 4.10 -18.94
CA VAL A 472 -1.95 5.40 -19.50
C VAL A 472 -0.53 5.79 -19.08
N TYR A 473 0.23 4.87 -18.48
CA TYR A 473 1.62 5.11 -18.12
C TYR A 473 2.49 5.42 -19.34
N SER A 474 3.29 6.48 -19.26
CA SER A 474 4.22 6.90 -20.31
C SER A 474 5.67 6.76 -19.84
N SER A 475 6.32 5.65 -20.24
CA SER A 475 7.67 5.28 -19.78
C SER A 475 8.81 6.16 -20.33
N LYS A 476 8.57 6.93 -21.40
CA LYS A 476 9.62 7.71 -22.10
C LYS A 476 9.37 9.21 -22.15
N SER A 477 8.41 9.71 -21.37
CA SER A 477 8.07 11.13 -21.39
C SER A 477 9.08 11.97 -20.60
N GLN A 478 9.87 12.78 -21.30
CA GLN A 478 10.76 13.78 -20.69
C GLN A 478 10.00 14.79 -19.81
N ARG A 479 8.69 14.98 -20.06
CA ARG A 479 7.82 15.83 -19.23
C ARG A 479 7.70 15.34 -17.79
N PHE A 480 7.94 14.06 -17.55
CA PHE A 480 7.84 13.45 -16.23
C PHE A 480 9.21 13.06 -15.68
N THR A 481 10.32 13.68 -16.10
CA THR A 481 11.62 13.40 -15.48
C THR A 481 11.62 13.78 -14.01
N VAL A 482 11.20 15.02 -13.69
CA VAL A 482 10.95 15.50 -12.32
C VAL A 482 9.48 15.88 -12.19
N LEU A 483 8.83 15.48 -11.11
CA LEU A 483 7.43 15.84 -10.84
C LEU A 483 7.35 17.08 -9.95
N GLU A 484 6.52 18.05 -10.37
CA GLU A 484 6.28 19.31 -9.65
C GLU A 484 4.81 19.40 -9.21
N PRO A 485 4.40 18.66 -8.15
CA PRO A 485 3.02 18.69 -7.67
C PRO A 485 2.61 20.07 -7.17
N ASN A 486 1.35 20.42 -7.41
CA ASN A 486 0.74 21.65 -6.93
C ASN A 486 0.05 21.39 -5.58
N THR A 487 0.51 22.10 -4.54
CA THR A 487 0.01 21.94 -3.16
C THR A 487 -0.98 23.00 -2.71
N VAL A 488 -1.61 23.74 -3.62
CA VAL A 488 -2.79 24.54 -3.27
C VAL A 488 -3.84 23.62 -2.62
N SER A 489 -4.42 24.04 -1.48
CA SER A 489 -5.25 23.19 -0.62
C SER A 489 -6.40 22.49 -1.37
N PHE A 490 -6.97 23.13 -2.39
CA PHE A 490 -8.05 22.57 -3.22
C PHE A 490 -7.66 21.31 -4.01
N ASN A 491 -6.38 21.02 -4.17
CA ASN A 491 -5.90 19.83 -4.88
C ASN A 491 -5.84 18.57 -3.99
N PHE A 492 -5.93 18.73 -2.66
CA PHE A 492 -5.95 17.60 -1.73
C PHE A 492 -7.38 17.09 -1.56
N LYS A 493 -7.61 15.88 -2.08
CA LYS A 493 -8.88 15.16 -2.04
C LYS A 493 -8.87 14.09 -0.93
N PHE A 494 -10.05 13.74 -0.45
CA PHE A 494 -10.21 12.57 0.41
C PHE A 494 -10.05 11.27 -0.38
N TRP A 495 -9.16 10.37 0.05
CA TRP A 495 -8.94 9.08 -0.60
C TRP A 495 -10.05 8.08 -0.30
N ARG A 496 -11.18 8.23 -1.00
CA ARG A 496 -12.40 7.46 -0.77
C ARG A 496 -12.17 5.94 -0.82
N ASN A 497 -11.39 5.43 -1.77
CA ASN A 497 -11.21 3.98 -1.93
C ASN A 497 -10.36 3.35 -0.82
N MET A 498 -9.60 4.15 -0.06
CA MET A 498 -8.90 3.69 1.15
C MET A 498 -9.89 3.60 2.33
N TYR A 499 -10.59 4.69 2.61
CA TYR A 499 -11.39 4.82 3.84
C TYR A 499 -12.80 4.25 3.75
N HIS A 500 -13.35 4.12 2.53
CA HIS A 500 -14.65 3.50 2.26
C HIS A 500 -14.52 2.20 1.45
N GLN A 501 -13.34 1.55 1.46
CA GLN A 501 -13.06 0.36 0.64
C GLN A 501 -14.10 -0.75 0.77
N PHE A 502 -14.69 -0.89 1.97
CA PHE A 502 -15.58 -1.99 2.32
C PHE A 502 -17.07 -1.62 2.21
N ASP A 503 -17.38 -0.37 1.88
CA ASP A 503 -18.73 0.18 1.86
C ASP A 503 -19.36 0.04 0.47
N ARG A 504 -20.03 -1.10 0.26
CA ARG A 504 -20.56 -1.52 -1.05
C ARG A 504 -21.81 -0.75 -1.51
N THR A 505 -22.46 -0.04 -0.60
CA THR A 505 -23.73 0.68 -0.81
C THR A 505 -23.54 2.13 -1.23
N LEU A 506 -22.34 2.69 -1.07
CA LEU A 506 -22.04 4.01 -1.60
C LEU A 506 -21.89 3.91 -3.12
N HIS A 507 -22.77 4.56 -3.89
CA HIS A 507 -22.66 4.60 -5.35
C HIS A 507 -21.22 4.96 -5.75
N PRO A 508 -20.51 4.09 -6.50
CA PRO A 508 -19.19 4.44 -6.99
C PRO A 508 -19.37 5.66 -7.87
N ARG A 509 -18.74 6.79 -7.52
CA ARG A 509 -18.54 7.83 -8.52
C ARG A 509 -17.62 7.20 -9.56
N GLN A 510 -17.98 7.32 -10.82
CA GLN A 510 -17.18 6.78 -11.92
C GLN A 510 -15.77 7.35 -11.79
N SER A 511 -14.79 6.51 -11.42
CA SER A 511 -13.39 6.91 -11.46
C SER A 511 -13.04 7.12 -12.92
N ILE A 512 -12.58 8.33 -13.26
CA ILE A 512 -12.14 8.65 -14.63
C ILE A 512 -11.03 7.67 -15.04
N SER A 513 -10.14 7.32 -14.11
CA SER A 513 -9.11 6.29 -14.34
C SER A 513 -9.72 4.94 -14.67
N ASN A 514 -10.72 4.47 -13.91
CA ASN A 514 -11.39 3.19 -14.20
C ASN A 514 -12.15 3.22 -15.52
N MET A 515 -12.77 4.35 -15.89
CA MET A 515 -13.41 4.51 -17.19
C MET A 515 -12.38 4.42 -18.32
N ILE A 516 -11.23 5.07 -18.17
CA ILE A 516 -10.13 4.98 -19.12
C ILE A 516 -9.56 3.56 -19.19
N MET A 517 -9.41 2.86 -18.06
CA MET A 517 -8.97 1.46 -18.04
C MET A 517 -9.93 0.56 -18.81
N ASN A 518 -11.23 0.67 -18.52
CA ASN A 518 -12.27 -0.11 -19.19
C ASN A 518 -12.30 0.21 -20.70
N MET A 519 -12.22 1.49 -21.08
CA MET A 519 -12.16 1.90 -22.48
C MET A 519 -10.90 1.35 -23.17
N ASN A 520 -9.75 1.34 -22.50
CA ASN A 520 -8.52 0.84 -23.10
C ASN A 520 -8.55 -0.69 -23.27
N GLU A 521 -9.13 -1.40 -22.30
CA GLU A 521 -9.35 -2.86 -22.40
C GLU A 521 -10.32 -3.19 -23.54
N GLN A 522 -11.41 -2.44 -23.68
CA GLN A 522 -12.33 -2.54 -24.82
C GLN A 522 -11.62 -2.25 -26.15
N ASN A 523 -10.81 -1.19 -26.22
CA ASN A 523 -10.05 -0.86 -27.43
C ASN A 523 -9.08 -1.99 -27.80
N LYS A 524 -8.41 -2.58 -26.82
CA LYS A 524 -7.50 -3.70 -27.06
C LYS A 524 -8.25 -4.94 -27.57
N GLN A 525 -9.41 -5.25 -26.99
CA GLN A 525 -10.25 -6.34 -27.48
C GLN A 525 -10.69 -6.08 -28.93
N LEU A 526 -11.10 -4.85 -29.24
CA LEU A 526 -11.48 -4.46 -30.60
C LEU A 526 -10.31 -4.59 -31.59
N GLU A 527 -9.08 -4.24 -31.19
CA GLU A 527 -7.89 -4.43 -32.02
C GLU A 527 -7.57 -5.92 -32.28
N GLU A 528 -7.76 -6.78 -31.27
CA GLU A 528 -7.61 -8.23 -31.41
C GLU A 528 -8.68 -8.82 -32.34
N ASP A 529 -9.93 -8.37 -32.20
CA ASP A 529 -11.04 -8.78 -33.06
C ASP A 529 -10.83 -8.34 -34.52
N ILE A 530 -10.31 -7.12 -34.74
CA ILE A 530 -9.95 -6.64 -36.09
C ILE A 530 -8.90 -7.56 -36.71
N LYS A 531 -7.82 -7.90 -35.98
CA LYS A 531 -6.78 -8.82 -36.47
C LYS A 531 -7.32 -10.20 -36.80
N ASP A 532 -8.19 -10.75 -35.95
CA ASP A 532 -8.82 -12.05 -36.19
C ASP A 532 -9.71 -12.01 -37.44
N LEU A 533 -10.53 -10.97 -37.59
CA LEU A 533 -11.38 -10.78 -38.78
C LEU A 533 -10.54 -10.59 -40.05
N GLU A 534 -9.47 -9.81 -40.02
CA GLU A 534 -8.53 -9.67 -41.14
C GLU A 534 -7.90 -11.01 -41.53
N SER A 535 -7.53 -11.83 -40.54
CA SER A 535 -6.98 -13.17 -40.77
C SER A 535 -8.01 -14.09 -41.43
N LYS A 536 -9.27 -14.05 -40.97
CA LYS A 536 -10.40 -14.82 -41.53
C LYS A 536 -10.73 -14.37 -42.95
N ILE A 537 -10.69 -13.07 -43.23
CA ILE A 537 -10.88 -12.52 -44.59
C ILE A 537 -9.75 -13.02 -45.50
N LYS A 538 -8.49 -13.00 -45.04
CA LYS A 538 -7.35 -13.51 -45.81
C LYS A 538 -7.46 -15.01 -46.10
N GLN A 539 -7.87 -15.81 -45.11
CA GLN A 539 -8.11 -17.25 -45.30
C GLN A 539 -9.27 -17.52 -46.27
N ARG A 540 -10.36 -16.76 -46.20
CA ARG A 540 -11.48 -16.89 -47.14
C ARG A 540 -11.10 -16.47 -48.55
N LYS A 541 -10.32 -15.38 -48.71
CA LYS A 541 -9.78 -14.98 -50.01
C LYS A 541 -8.88 -16.06 -50.60
N ASN A 542 -7.99 -16.65 -49.80
CA ASN A 542 -7.13 -17.75 -50.26
C ASN A 542 -7.94 -18.99 -50.67
N LYS A 543 -8.98 -19.36 -49.91
CA LYS A 543 -9.91 -20.43 -50.30
C LYS A 543 -10.69 -20.09 -51.57
N GLN A 544 -11.04 -18.82 -51.79
CA GLN A 544 -11.68 -18.36 -53.03
C GLN A 544 -10.72 -18.37 -54.21
N THR A 545 -9.44 -18.06 -54.05
CA THR A 545 -8.45 -18.20 -55.12
C THR A 545 -8.18 -19.66 -55.46
N ASP A 546 -8.16 -20.56 -54.47
CA ASP A 546 -8.11 -22.01 -54.72
C ASP A 546 -9.37 -22.50 -55.45
N ASP A 547 -10.57 -22.05 -55.04
CA ASP A 547 -11.84 -22.37 -55.71
C ASP A 547 -11.92 -21.78 -57.15
N ILE A 548 -11.37 -20.59 -57.37
CA ILE A 548 -11.30 -19.92 -58.68
C ILE A 548 -10.27 -20.60 -59.58
N LEU A 549 -9.13 -21.09 -59.08
CA LEU A 549 -8.22 -21.93 -59.87
C LEU A 549 -8.88 -23.25 -60.32
N THR A 550 -9.78 -23.82 -59.51
CA THR A 550 -10.64 -24.94 -59.95
C THR A 550 -11.75 -24.54 -60.92
N LYS A 551 -12.20 -23.27 -60.92
CA LYS A 551 -13.29 -22.79 -61.81
C LYS A 551 -12.82 -22.10 -63.09
N GLU A 552 -11.59 -21.58 -63.17
CA GLU A 552 -11.02 -20.99 -64.39
C GLU A 552 -10.60 -22.04 -65.45
N LEU A 553 -10.74 -23.34 -65.15
CA LEU A 553 -10.79 -24.40 -66.16
C LEU A 553 -12.16 -24.52 -66.86
N LEU A 554 -13.18 -23.77 -66.44
CA LEU A 554 -14.54 -23.86 -66.99
C LEU A 554 -15.13 -22.46 -67.25
N HIS A 555 -15.03 -22.06 -68.52
CA HIS A 555 -15.84 -21.08 -69.25
C HIS A 555 -15.42 -19.60 -69.34
N THR A 556 -15.09 -19.26 -70.59
CA THR A 556 -14.93 -17.94 -71.20
C THR A 556 -16.23 -17.40 -71.82
N VAL A 557 -16.27 -16.06 -71.90
CA VAL A 557 -16.97 -15.16 -72.87
C VAL A 557 -18.14 -14.31 -72.34
N ARG A 558 -17.98 -12.99 -72.56
CA ARG A 558 -18.75 -11.75 -72.27
C ARG A 558 -19.45 -11.25 -73.59
N PRO A 559 -20.06 -10.04 -73.67
CA PRO A 559 -21.07 -9.32 -72.85
C PRO A 559 -22.16 -8.61 -73.72
N GLU A 560 -23.08 -7.82 -73.14
CA GLU A 560 -23.39 -6.41 -73.54
C GLU A 560 -24.42 -5.71 -72.61
N SER A 561 -24.47 -4.36 -72.63
CA SER A 561 -25.05 -3.39 -71.66
C SER A 561 -25.62 -2.16 -72.43
N PRO A 562 -26.05 -0.98 -71.88
CA PRO A 562 -26.40 -0.49 -70.51
C PRO A 562 -27.80 0.27 -70.50
N THR A 563 -28.37 0.89 -69.43
CA THR A 563 -28.01 2.16 -68.73
C THR A 563 -28.98 2.56 -67.57
N LEU A 564 -28.42 2.99 -66.42
CA LEU A 564 -28.69 4.16 -65.51
C LEU A 564 -30.14 4.59 -65.15
N LYS A 565 -30.58 4.83 -63.88
CA LYS A 565 -30.15 5.78 -62.80
C LYS A 565 -31.00 5.59 -61.48
N PRO A 566 -30.87 6.35 -60.35
CA PRO A 566 -30.64 5.83 -58.98
C PRO A 566 -31.76 6.09 -57.91
N SER A 567 -31.68 5.46 -56.72
CA SER A 567 -32.50 5.73 -55.50
C SER A 567 -31.58 5.88 -54.25
N LEU A 568 -31.65 6.96 -53.47
CA LEU A 568 -32.56 7.37 -52.38
C LEU A 568 -32.35 6.67 -51.03
N CYS A 569 -32.28 7.50 -49.98
CA CYS A 569 -31.87 7.22 -48.61
C CYS A 569 -33.06 7.34 -47.63
N LEU A 570 -32.95 6.63 -46.49
CA LEU A 570 -33.61 6.83 -45.19
C LEU A 570 -35.13 6.66 -45.05
N LYS A 571 -35.56 5.76 -44.16
CA LYS A 571 -36.27 6.14 -42.91
C LYS A 571 -36.44 4.99 -41.90
N GLU A 572 -36.47 5.43 -40.64
CA GLU A 572 -36.45 4.72 -39.36
C GLU A 572 -37.70 3.89 -39.02
N GLN A 573 -37.49 2.92 -38.13
CA GLN A 573 -38.49 2.05 -37.50
C GLN A 573 -39.08 2.68 -36.23
N THR A 574 -40.37 2.42 -35.98
CA THR A 574 -41.07 2.69 -34.73
C THR A 574 -41.64 1.38 -34.13
N LEU A 575 -41.68 1.36 -32.80
CA LEU A 575 -41.88 0.25 -31.86
C LEU A 575 -43.35 -0.19 -31.60
N LEU A 576 -43.47 -1.36 -30.92
CA LEU A 576 -44.45 -1.81 -29.87
C LEU A 576 -45.29 -3.10 -30.22
N PRO A 577 -45.93 -3.84 -29.26
CA PRO A 577 -45.33 -4.87 -28.37
C PRO A 577 -46.25 -6.10 -27.98
N VAL A 578 -45.76 -6.98 -27.08
CA VAL A 578 -46.42 -7.92 -26.09
C VAL A 578 -47.25 -9.17 -26.52
N SER A 579 -46.86 -10.38 -26.02
CA SER A 579 -47.56 -11.31 -25.05
C SER A 579 -47.04 -12.78 -25.22
N GLU A 580 -46.50 -13.46 -24.19
CA GLU A 580 -47.08 -14.28 -23.10
C GLU A 580 -47.49 -15.73 -23.48
N ALA A 581 -46.88 -16.76 -22.86
CA ALA A 581 -47.48 -18.09 -22.60
C ALA A 581 -46.62 -18.98 -21.65
N LEU A 582 -47.30 -19.56 -20.66
CA LEU A 582 -46.89 -20.54 -19.63
C LEU A 582 -46.84 -22.00 -20.13
N ARG A 583 -46.13 -22.89 -19.40
CA ARG A 583 -46.56 -24.28 -19.12
C ARG A 583 -45.79 -24.95 -17.96
N THR A 584 -46.53 -25.68 -17.14
CA THR A 584 -46.21 -26.50 -15.95
C THR A 584 -46.19 -28.01 -16.28
N VAL A 585 -45.66 -28.87 -15.38
CA VAL A 585 -46.23 -30.17 -14.88
C VAL A 585 -45.39 -30.75 -13.70
N GLU A 586 -46.09 -31.39 -12.74
CA GLU A 586 -45.69 -31.94 -11.42
C GLU A 586 -45.47 -33.48 -11.35
N GLY A 587 -44.88 -33.94 -10.22
CA GLY A 587 -45.26 -35.16 -9.43
C GLY A 587 -44.21 -36.29 -9.34
N SER A 588 -43.99 -37.09 -8.26
CA SER A 588 -44.32 -37.12 -6.80
C SER A 588 -43.79 -38.44 -6.13
N ASN A 589 -43.02 -38.36 -5.01
CA ASN A 589 -42.92 -39.18 -3.74
C ASN A 589 -42.91 -40.76 -3.68
N PRO A 590 -42.64 -41.46 -2.52
CA PRO A 590 -41.87 -41.21 -1.26
C PRO A 590 -41.13 -42.44 -0.58
N ALA A 591 -40.48 -42.18 0.60
CA ALA A 591 -40.08 -43.04 1.77
C ALA A 591 -38.82 -43.96 1.61
N ASP A 592 -37.85 -44.09 2.53
CA ASP A 592 -37.93 -44.42 3.98
C ASP A 592 -36.57 -44.22 4.74
N ASN A 593 -36.61 -44.27 6.08
CA ASN A 593 -35.60 -43.97 7.10
C ASN A 593 -34.34 -44.88 7.16
N ARG A 594 -33.20 -44.32 7.62
CA ARG A 594 -32.50 -44.79 8.85
C ARG A 594 -31.28 -43.92 9.25
N TYR A 595 -31.16 -43.75 10.58
CA TYR A 595 -30.09 -43.14 11.38
C TYR A 595 -28.73 -43.86 11.26
N SER A 596 -27.66 -43.18 11.75
CA SER A 596 -26.21 -43.54 11.87
C SER A 596 -25.44 -43.49 10.53
N ASP A 597 -24.50 -42.56 10.28
CA ASP A 597 -23.28 -42.29 11.05
C ASP A 597 -22.83 -40.82 10.97
N TYR A 598 -22.67 -40.18 12.13
CA TYR A 598 -21.97 -38.90 12.28
C TYR A 598 -20.66 -39.18 13.02
N ALA A 599 -19.53 -39.27 12.31
CA ALA A 599 -18.19 -38.97 12.80
C ALA A 599 -17.10 -39.28 11.74
N GLU A 600 -17.09 -38.63 10.57
CA GLU A 600 -15.85 -38.59 9.75
C GLU A 600 -15.73 -37.50 8.67
N GLU A 601 -16.65 -36.52 8.58
CA GLU A 601 -16.69 -35.59 7.43
C GLU A 601 -16.28 -34.13 7.71
N PHE A 602 -15.47 -33.87 8.75
CA PHE A 602 -14.95 -32.52 9.06
C PHE A 602 -13.43 -32.41 9.17
N SER A 603 -12.69 -33.10 8.28
CA SER A 603 -11.30 -32.75 7.99
C SER A 603 -11.20 -31.99 6.66
N LYS A 604 -11.76 -30.78 6.60
CA LYS A 604 -11.36 -29.85 5.53
C LYS A 604 -9.90 -29.45 5.79
N SER A 605 -9.02 -29.80 4.86
CA SER A 605 -7.60 -29.44 4.88
C SER A 605 -7.42 -27.92 5.04
N GLU A 606 -6.45 -27.52 5.85
CA GLU A 606 -6.05 -26.12 6.00
C GLU A 606 -5.78 -25.47 4.61
N PRO A 607 -6.27 -24.25 4.36
CA PRO A 607 -6.19 -23.64 3.05
C PRO A 607 -4.75 -23.20 2.73
N ALA A 608 -4.26 -23.61 1.56
CA ALA A 608 -2.90 -23.31 1.11
C ALA A 608 -2.71 -21.87 0.62
N VAL A 609 -3.74 -21.21 0.08
CA VAL A 609 -3.61 -19.84 -0.45
C VAL A 609 -4.83 -19.03 -0.07
N VAL A 610 -4.61 -17.91 0.62
CA VAL A 610 -5.62 -16.87 0.84
C VAL A 610 -5.30 -15.74 -0.12
N SER A 611 -6.12 -15.53 -1.16
CA SER A 611 -6.05 -14.27 -1.91
C SER A 611 -6.89 -13.24 -1.15
N LEU A 612 -6.26 -12.21 -0.57
CA LEU A 612 -6.96 -11.11 0.10
C LEU A 612 -7.44 -10.09 -0.94
N ASP A 613 -8.61 -10.32 -1.53
CA ASP A 613 -9.29 -9.30 -2.32
C ASP A 613 -10.12 -8.42 -1.37
N TYR A 614 -9.68 -7.18 -1.16
CA TYR A 614 -10.37 -6.20 -0.30
C TYR A 614 -10.64 -6.73 1.12
N GLY A 615 -9.60 -7.23 1.80
CA GLY A 615 -9.72 -7.80 3.15
C GLY A 615 -10.71 -8.95 3.28
N VAL A 616 -11.09 -9.58 2.16
CA VAL A 616 -11.84 -10.83 2.11
C VAL A 616 -10.88 -11.89 1.59
N ALA A 617 -10.64 -12.90 2.40
CA ALA A 617 -10.02 -14.13 1.91
C ALA A 617 -10.95 -14.73 0.85
N ARG A 618 -10.57 -14.63 -0.43
CA ARG A 618 -11.10 -15.50 -1.47
C ARG A 618 -10.25 -16.76 -1.45
N MET A 619 -10.88 -17.88 -1.13
CA MET A 619 -10.26 -19.19 -1.24
C MET A 619 -10.67 -19.81 -2.57
N THR A 620 -9.70 -20.08 -3.42
CA THR A 620 -9.84 -21.08 -4.49
C THR A 620 -9.47 -22.43 -3.88
N CYS A 621 -10.40 -23.39 -3.89
CA CYS A 621 -10.12 -24.76 -3.48
C CYS A 621 -9.10 -25.42 -4.42
#